data_AF-S0ET97-F1
#
_entry.id   AF-S0ET97-F1
#
_cell.length_a   1.000
_cell.length_b   1.000
_cell.length_c   1.000
_cell.angle_alpha   90.00
_cell.angle_beta   90.00
_cell.angle_gamma   90.00
#
_symmetry.space_group_name_H-M   'P 1'
#
loop_
_entity.id
_entity.type
_entity.pdbx_description
1 polymer ?
#
loop_
_entity_poly.entity_id
_entity_poly.type
_entity_poly.pdbx_seq_one_letter_code
_entity_poly.pdbx_strand_id
1 'polypeptide(L)'
;MSFFENESQPQQETIQQQIAAQVNTLARRREVERQIESLLDTAKKLRLYRRRMWTVRVCWLAFIIFLCYLTHFKIIQFWWLFAMGGGSAAMAERTLSRLREEVHAVIKAGDPCAVGALALMTRERDIFIRQAADRALRRLLPQVKASDAKYINNEQMNALLLLLASSDSEMQVAILKALEQIGDERALVVVEQLATSDLPEVKAEVRDAARACLPYLHAKARLAAERATLLRGTVAPVSPAQPDELLRPTMPTTFNTPSEQLLRATEREAEPSEPHEEREA
;
A
#
# COMPACT_ATOMS: atom_id res chain seq x y z
N MET A 1 -59.21 -11.13 -3.40
CA MET A 1 -58.12 -10.58 -4.25
C MET A 1 -57.10 -9.74 -3.46
N SER A 2 -57.06 -9.79 -2.13
CA SER A 2 -56.27 -8.91 -1.25
C SER A 2 -55.21 -9.63 -0.40
N PHE A 3 -54.82 -10.87 -0.75
CA PHE A 3 -53.92 -11.70 0.06
C PHE A 3 -52.44 -11.67 -0.36
N PHE A 4 -52.09 -11.04 -1.49
CA PHE A 4 -50.72 -11.03 -2.02
C PHE A 4 -49.90 -9.78 -1.65
N GLU A 5 -50.47 -8.83 -0.92
CA GLU A 5 -49.84 -7.52 -0.71
C GLU A 5 -48.97 -7.42 0.56
N ASN A 6 -48.90 -8.49 1.37
CA ASN A 6 -48.25 -8.44 2.69
C ASN A 6 -46.91 -9.19 2.80
N GLU A 7 -46.50 -9.99 1.81
CA GLU A 7 -45.21 -10.72 1.85
C GLU A 7 -44.01 -9.89 1.35
N SER A 8 -44.24 -8.77 0.66
CA SER A 8 -43.18 -7.95 0.06
C SER A 8 -42.52 -6.97 1.03
N GLN A 9 -43.17 -6.61 2.15
CA GLN A 9 -42.63 -5.68 3.14
C GLN A 9 -41.39 -6.20 3.91
N PRO A 10 -41.34 -7.43 4.45
CA PRO A 10 -40.19 -7.89 5.24
C PRO A 10 -38.90 -8.05 4.42
N GLN A 11 -39.00 -8.36 3.12
CA GLN A 11 -37.82 -8.43 2.24
C GLN A 11 -37.24 -7.04 1.95
N GLN A 12 -38.07 -6.00 1.83
CA GLN A 12 -37.57 -4.65 1.61
C GLN A 12 -36.83 -4.10 2.83
N GLU A 13 -37.31 -4.37 4.05
CA GLU A 13 -36.64 -3.93 5.28
C GLU A 13 -35.27 -4.57 5.45
N THR A 14 -35.13 -5.88 5.18
CA THR A 14 -33.84 -6.58 5.29
C THR A 14 -32.81 -6.05 4.29
N ILE A 15 -33.22 -5.78 3.04
CA ILE A 15 -32.35 -5.18 2.03
C ILE A 15 -31.92 -3.77 2.47
N GLN A 16 -32.85 -2.94 2.98
CA GLN A 16 -32.51 -1.60 3.46
C GLN A 16 -31.52 -1.64 4.64
N GLN A 17 -31.68 -2.58 5.57
CA GLN A 17 -30.76 -2.77 6.69
C GLN A 17 -29.36 -3.21 6.21
N GLN A 18 -29.28 -4.12 5.23
CA GLN A 18 -28.00 -4.55 4.66
C GLN A 18 -27.29 -3.40 3.93
N ILE A 19 -28.02 -2.61 3.14
CA ILE A 19 -27.47 -1.43 2.46
C ILE A 19 -26.96 -0.41 3.49
N ALA A 20 -27.75 -0.10 4.53
CA ALA A 20 -27.34 0.82 5.58
C ALA A 20 -26.07 0.34 6.31
N ALA A 21 -25.98 -0.96 6.60
CA ALA A 21 -24.78 -1.56 7.20
C ALA A 21 -23.56 -1.44 6.28
N GLN A 22 -23.71 -1.70 4.98
CA GLN A 22 -22.62 -1.54 4.00
C GLN A 22 -22.19 -0.08 3.82
N VAL A 23 -23.13 0.86 3.81
CA VAL A 23 -22.83 2.30 3.73
C VAL A 23 -22.04 2.75 4.95
N ASN A 24 -22.42 2.28 6.14
CA ASN A 24 -21.70 2.60 7.38
C ASN A 24 -20.27 2.03 7.41
N THR A 25 -20.06 0.81 6.92
CA THR A 25 -18.70 0.23 6.83
C THR A 25 -17.84 0.97 5.81
N LEU A 26 -18.40 1.35 4.66
CA LEU A 26 -17.71 2.18 3.66
C LEU A 26 -17.38 3.58 4.18
N ALA A 27 -18.27 4.21 4.94
CA ALA A 27 -18.04 5.52 5.54
C ALA A 27 -16.89 5.46 6.56
N ARG A 28 -16.87 4.45 7.44
CA ARG A 28 -15.76 4.22 8.38
C ARG A 28 -14.44 4.01 7.66
N ARG A 29 -14.44 3.24 6.57
CA ARG A 29 -13.25 2.98 5.77
C ARG A 29 -12.67 4.25 5.15
N ARG A 30 -13.51 5.09 4.54
CA ARG A 30 -13.08 6.38 3.95
C ARG A 30 -12.50 7.31 5.01
N GLU A 31 -13.04 7.27 6.23
CA GLU A 31 -12.50 8.07 7.33
C GLU A 31 -11.10 7.59 7.76
N VAL A 32 -10.90 6.27 7.85
CA VAL A 32 -9.58 5.68 8.11
C VAL A 32 -8.60 6.03 6.98
N GLU A 33 -9.02 5.98 5.72
CA GLU A 33 -8.20 6.37 4.57
C GLU A 33 -7.74 7.84 4.68
N ARG A 34 -8.64 8.77 5.01
CA ARG A 34 -8.29 10.18 5.23
C ARG A 34 -7.31 10.36 6.37
N GLN A 35 -7.52 9.64 7.48
CA GLN A 35 -6.61 9.68 8.63
C GLN A 35 -5.22 9.19 8.23
N ILE A 36 -5.13 8.09 7.47
CA ILE A 36 -3.88 7.56 6.94
C ILE A 36 -3.20 8.57 6.01
N GLU A 37 -3.93 9.19 5.08
CA GLU A 37 -3.38 10.21 4.18
C GLU A 37 -2.84 11.41 4.94
N SER A 38 -3.60 11.91 5.93
CA SER A 38 -3.17 13.01 6.79
C SER A 38 -1.91 12.67 7.57
N LEU A 39 -1.80 11.44 8.08
CA LEU A 39 -0.62 10.92 8.78
C LEU A 39 0.61 10.84 7.86
N LEU A 40 0.41 10.38 6.62
CA LEU A 40 1.50 10.27 5.66
C LEU A 40 2.00 11.65 5.23
N ASP A 41 1.09 12.60 5.02
CA ASP A 41 1.45 13.98 4.70
C ASP A 41 2.16 14.68 5.87
N THR A 42 1.68 14.51 7.11
CA THR A 42 2.36 15.05 8.31
C THR A 42 3.74 14.43 8.49
N ALA A 43 3.88 13.11 8.30
CA ALA A 43 5.18 12.44 8.35
C ALA A 43 6.14 12.92 7.25
N LYS A 44 5.66 13.08 6.00
CA LYS A 44 6.46 13.61 4.89
C LYS A 44 6.93 15.04 5.17
N LYS A 45 6.03 15.91 5.63
CA LYS A 45 6.36 17.29 6.02
C LYS A 45 7.41 17.32 7.13
N LEU A 46 7.31 16.44 8.13
CA LEU A 46 8.30 16.32 9.20
C LEU A 46 9.67 15.88 8.69
N ARG A 47 9.74 14.93 7.74
CA ARG A 47 11.02 14.50 7.15
C ARG A 47 11.71 15.65 6.40
N LEU A 48 10.96 16.41 5.61
CA LEU A 48 11.48 17.58 4.89
C LEU A 48 11.89 18.70 5.84
N TYR A 49 11.03 19.05 6.81
CA TYR A 49 11.31 20.06 7.83
C TYR A 49 12.56 19.71 8.63
N ARG A 50 12.73 18.44 9.00
CA ARG A 50 13.91 17.95 9.73
C ARG A 50 15.18 18.02 8.89
N ARG A 51 15.13 17.66 7.59
CA ARG A 51 16.28 17.80 6.68
C ARG A 51 16.71 19.26 6.56
N ARG A 52 15.73 20.17 6.41
CA ARG A 52 15.97 21.62 6.38
C ARG A 52 16.48 22.17 7.70
N MET A 53 15.95 21.72 8.84
CA MET A 53 16.45 22.13 10.15
C MET A 53 17.87 21.63 10.39
N TRP A 54 18.21 20.43 9.93
CA TRP A 54 19.57 19.91 10.06
C TRP A 54 20.56 20.77 9.25
N THR A 55 20.22 21.12 8.01
CA THR A 55 21.07 22.03 7.22
C THR A 55 21.18 23.41 7.86
N VAL A 56 20.09 23.98 8.36
CA VAL A 56 20.11 25.26 9.08
C VAL A 56 21.00 25.20 10.33
N ARG A 57 20.91 24.13 11.13
CA ARG A 57 21.75 23.93 12.33
C ARG A 57 23.22 23.76 11.97
N VAL A 58 23.53 22.98 10.93
CA VAL A 58 24.91 22.80 10.44
C VAL A 58 25.47 24.12 9.94
N CYS A 59 24.72 24.86 9.12
CA CYS A 59 25.13 26.18 8.64
C CYS A 59 25.31 27.18 9.81
N TRP A 60 24.43 27.16 10.80
CA TRP A 60 24.52 28.03 11.98
C TRP A 60 25.73 27.68 12.85
N LEU A 61 26.02 26.40 13.06
CA LEU A 61 27.24 25.95 13.75
C LEU A 61 28.50 26.37 13.00
N ALA A 62 28.53 26.19 11.68
CA ALA A 62 29.64 26.64 10.84
C ALA A 62 29.83 28.17 10.94
N PHE A 63 28.74 28.93 10.94
CA PHE A 63 28.75 30.38 11.11
C PHE A 63 29.31 30.80 12.48
N ILE A 64 28.96 30.09 13.56
CA ILE A 64 29.53 30.34 14.90
C ILE A 64 31.02 30.06 14.90
N ILE A 65 31.46 28.92 14.37
CA ILE A 65 32.88 28.55 14.31
C ILE A 65 33.66 29.62 13.52
N PHE A 66 33.11 30.08 12.40
CA PHE A 66 33.68 31.15 11.59
C PHE A 66 33.78 32.49 12.35
N LEU A 67 32.73 32.88 13.08
CA LEU A 67 32.75 34.08 13.92
C LEU A 67 33.78 33.97 15.06
N CYS A 68 33.89 32.80 15.70
CA CYS A 68 34.89 32.55 16.74
C CYS A 68 36.32 32.69 16.19
N TYR A 69 36.56 32.19 14.97
CA TYR A 69 37.85 32.34 14.28
C TYR A 69 38.18 33.81 13.99
N LEU A 70 37.22 34.59 13.50
CA LEU A 70 37.44 36.00 13.18
C LEU A 70 37.64 36.90 14.39
N THR A 71 36.95 36.63 15.50
CA THR A 71 36.89 37.58 16.62
C THR A 71 37.98 37.38 17.66
N HIS A 72 38.70 36.25 17.69
CA HIS A 72 39.74 35.97 18.69
C HIS A 72 39.27 36.14 20.17
N PHE A 73 37.95 36.19 20.45
CA PHE A 73 37.39 36.78 21.68
C PHE A 73 36.50 35.89 22.56
N LYS A 74 36.41 36.32 23.83
CA LYS A 74 35.90 35.63 25.03
C LYS A 74 34.43 35.16 24.93
N ILE A 75 34.25 33.85 25.08
CA ILE A 75 33.01 33.03 25.02
C ILE A 75 31.82 33.51 25.89
N ILE A 76 32.04 34.40 26.86
CA ILE A 76 31.06 34.69 27.93
C ILE A 76 29.85 35.53 27.48
N GLN A 77 29.92 36.27 26.36
CA GLN A 77 28.77 37.09 25.89
C GLN A 77 27.80 36.38 24.92
N PHE A 78 28.00 35.11 24.57
CA PHE A 78 27.20 34.43 23.53
C PHE A 78 25.95 33.67 24.01
N TRP A 79 25.62 33.70 25.31
CA TRP A 79 24.47 32.96 25.86
C TRP A 79 23.11 33.33 25.24
N TRP A 80 22.91 34.59 24.81
CA TRP A 80 21.66 35.02 24.17
C TRP A 80 21.45 34.41 22.77
N LEU A 81 22.52 34.02 22.08
CA LEU A 81 22.42 33.33 20.78
C LEU A 81 21.89 31.90 20.92
N PHE A 82 22.14 31.24 22.06
CA PHE A 82 21.48 29.98 22.39
C PHE A 82 19.99 30.16 22.69
N ALA A 83 19.59 31.26 23.31
CA ALA A 83 18.18 31.56 23.58
C ALA A 83 17.37 31.79 22.28
N MET A 84 17.95 32.49 21.30
CA MET A 84 17.31 32.69 19.98
C MET A 84 17.28 31.42 19.13
N GLY A 85 18.32 30.56 19.22
CA GLY A 85 18.31 29.25 18.56
C GLY A 85 17.34 28.24 19.21
N GLY A 86 17.14 28.32 20.53
CA GLY A 86 16.33 27.39 21.32
C GLY A 86 14.82 27.45 21.04
N GLY A 87 14.28 28.58 20.58
CA GLY A 87 12.85 28.73 20.27
C GLY A 87 12.33 27.77 19.19
N SER A 88 13.22 27.24 18.34
CA SER A 88 12.87 26.27 17.31
C SER A 88 12.56 24.86 17.85
N ALA A 89 12.92 24.54 19.09
CA ALA A 89 12.61 23.24 19.71
C ALA A 89 11.12 23.11 20.09
N ALA A 90 10.51 24.19 20.60
CA ALA A 90 9.13 24.16 21.09
C ALA A 90 8.08 23.91 19.98
N MET A 91 8.36 24.34 18.74
CA MET A 91 7.48 24.06 17.60
C MET A 91 7.54 22.60 17.13
N ALA A 92 8.70 21.94 17.28
CA ALA A 92 8.84 20.53 16.93
C ALA A 92 8.02 19.63 17.88
N GLU A 93 7.91 20.01 19.14
CA GLU A 93 7.19 19.22 20.14
C GLU A 93 5.67 19.16 19.88
N ARG A 94 5.06 20.27 19.45
CA ARG A 94 3.62 20.34 19.13
C ARG A 94 3.23 19.49 17.92
N THR A 95 4.15 19.28 16.98
CA THR A 95 3.86 18.42 15.81
C THR A 95 3.99 16.94 16.15
N LEU A 96 4.90 16.59 17.06
CA LEU A 96 5.03 15.23 17.58
C LEU A 96 3.82 14.81 18.42
N SER A 97 3.27 15.71 19.24
CA SER A 97 2.08 15.39 20.03
C SER A 97 0.86 15.06 19.15
N ARG A 98 0.62 15.83 18.08
CA ARG A 98 -0.44 15.55 17.10
C ARG A 98 -0.23 14.21 16.39
N LEU A 99 0.99 13.91 15.95
CA LEU A 99 1.29 12.64 15.30
C LEU A 99 1.06 11.45 16.26
N ARG A 100 1.35 11.61 17.55
CA ARG A 100 1.06 10.58 18.55
C ARG A 100 -0.45 10.36 18.71
N GLU A 101 -1.26 11.42 18.74
CA GLU A 101 -2.71 11.32 18.81
C GLU A 101 -3.30 10.62 17.58
N GLU A 102 -2.87 11.01 16.38
CA GLU A 102 -3.31 10.40 15.12
C GLU A 102 -2.88 8.92 15.03
N VAL A 103 -1.63 8.60 15.40
CA VAL A 103 -1.16 7.21 15.45
C VAL A 103 -1.97 6.41 16.47
N HIS A 104 -2.27 6.96 17.65
CA HIS A 104 -3.13 6.28 18.63
C HIS A 104 -4.55 6.08 18.12
N ALA A 105 -5.12 7.03 17.38
CA ALA A 105 -6.43 6.89 16.76
C ALA A 105 -6.45 5.75 15.74
N VAL A 106 -5.43 5.67 14.87
CA VAL A 106 -5.29 4.58 13.89
C VAL A 106 -5.08 3.23 14.55
N ILE A 107 -4.26 3.16 15.60
CA ILE A 107 -4.05 1.93 16.37
C ILE A 107 -5.36 1.47 17.03
N LYS A 108 -6.16 2.41 17.55
CA LYS A 108 -7.45 2.12 18.18
C LYS A 108 -8.51 1.66 17.18
N ALA A 109 -8.46 2.17 15.94
CA ALA A 109 -9.35 1.73 14.87
C ALA A 109 -9.12 0.26 14.50
N GLY A 110 -7.88 -0.22 14.61
CA GLY A 110 -7.54 -1.63 14.39
C GLY A 110 -7.78 -2.12 12.96
N ASP A 111 -7.77 -1.21 11.98
CA ASP A 111 -8.05 -1.53 10.60
C ASP A 111 -6.79 -2.13 9.92
N PRO A 112 -6.88 -3.32 9.30
CA PRO A 112 -5.79 -3.91 8.51
C PRO A 112 -5.24 -3.00 7.41
N CYS A 113 -6.06 -2.07 6.90
CA CYS A 113 -5.62 -1.09 5.90
C CYS A 113 -4.50 -0.17 6.43
N ALA A 114 -4.37 -0.02 7.75
CA ALA A 114 -3.34 0.81 8.38
C ALA A 114 -1.94 0.16 8.44
N VAL A 115 -1.81 -1.12 8.12
CA VAL A 115 -0.54 -1.87 8.26
C VAL A 115 0.60 -1.21 7.47
N GLY A 116 0.33 -0.77 6.24
CA GLY A 116 1.34 -0.09 5.44
C GLY A 116 1.83 1.22 6.07
N ALA A 117 0.90 2.02 6.61
CA ALA A 117 1.23 3.28 7.28
C ALA A 117 2.02 3.04 8.58
N LEU A 118 1.60 2.06 9.39
CA LEU A 118 2.30 1.70 10.63
C LEU A 118 3.72 1.20 10.35
N ALA A 119 3.94 0.46 9.24
CA ALA A 119 5.27 0.04 8.81
C ALA A 119 6.19 1.22 8.44
N LEU A 120 5.64 2.33 7.94
CA LEU A 120 6.43 3.55 7.77
C LEU A 120 6.74 4.22 9.10
N MET A 121 5.80 4.17 10.06
CA MET A 121 5.98 4.78 11.38
C MET A 121 7.02 4.06 12.25
N THR A 122 7.27 2.76 12.04
CA THR A 122 8.36 2.06 12.73
C THR A 122 9.75 2.58 12.33
N ARG A 123 9.86 3.27 11.18
CA ARG A 123 11.11 3.91 10.72
C ARG A 123 11.29 5.32 11.26
N GLU A 124 10.30 5.86 11.98
CA GLU A 124 10.42 7.19 12.57
C GLU A 124 11.42 7.22 13.71
N ARG A 125 12.08 8.37 13.89
CA ARG A 125 13.12 8.56 14.92
C ARG A 125 12.55 8.63 16.33
N ASP A 126 11.27 8.96 16.49
CA ASP A 126 10.63 9.01 17.80
C ASP A 126 10.41 7.58 18.31
N ILE A 127 11.09 7.26 19.41
CA ILE A 127 11.06 5.95 20.05
C ILE A 127 9.63 5.57 20.45
N PHE A 128 8.82 6.52 20.92
CA PHE A 128 7.45 6.25 21.37
C PHE A 128 6.54 5.87 20.21
N ILE A 129 6.61 6.62 19.09
CA ILE A 129 5.83 6.34 17.89
C ILE A 129 6.23 4.99 17.31
N ARG A 130 7.54 4.71 17.23
CA ARG A 130 8.05 3.43 16.75
C ARG A 130 7.56 2.26 17.60
N GLN A 131 7.64 2.35 18.93
CA GLN A 131 7.16 1.30 19.83
C GLN A 131 5.64 1.11 19.79
N ALA A 132 4.88 2.18 19.58
CA ALA A 132 3.43 2.09 19.42
C ALA A 132 3.08 1.41 18.09
N ALA A 133 3.73 1.80 17.00
CA ALA A 133 3.55 1.20 15.69
C ALA A 133 3.96 -0.27 15.65
N ASP A 134 5.09 -0.64 16.29
CA ASP A 134 5.56 -2.03 16.40
C ASP A 134 4.52 -2.92 17.09
N ARG A 135 4.02 -2.48 18.25
CA ARG A 135 2.98 -3.21 19.00
C ARG A 135 1.68 -3.36 18.20
N ALA A 136 1.31 -2.33 17.44
CA ALA A 136 0.12 -2.38 16.61
C ALA A 136 0.30 -3.33 15.41
N LEU A 137 1.46 -3.30 14.74
CA LEU A 137 1.77 -4.20 13.63
C LEU A 137 1.69 -5.66 14.05
N ARG A 138 2.25 -6.06 15.21
CA ARG A 138 2.16 -7.45 15.69
C ARG A 138 0.73 -7.95 15.83
N ARG A 139 -0.21 -7.05 16.20
CA ARG A 139 -1.62 -7.38 16.36
C ARG A 139 -2.38 -7.42 15.04
N LEU A 140 -2.02 -6.53 14.10
CA LEU A 140 -2.74 -6.35 12.85
C LEU A 140 -2.24 -7.25 11.72
N LEU A 141 -0.94 -7.56 11.66
CA LEU A 141 -0.37 -8.41 10.61
C LEU A 141 -1.08 -9.78 10.46
N PRO A 142 -1.41 -10.50 11.55
CA PRO A 142 -2.14 -11.77 11.44
C PRO A 142 -3.58 -11.62 10.92
N GLN A 143 -4.14 -10.40 10.90
CA GLN A 143 -5.50 -10.11 10.47
C GLN A 143 -5.58 -9.63 9.01
N VAL A 144 -4.43 -9.40 8.37
CA VAL A 144 -4.36 -8.92 6.98
C VAL A 144 -4.90 -9.97 6.03
N LYS A 145 -5.79 -9.54 5.13
CA LYS A 145 -6.35 -10.38 4.07
C LYS A 145 -5.81 -9.96 2.71
N ALA A 146 -5.91 -10.85 1.72
CA ALA A 146 -5.56 -10.54 0.33
C ALA A 146 -6.29 -9.32 -0.25
N SER A 147 -7.50 -9.00 0.24
CA SER A 147 -8.26 -7.81 -0.16
C SER A 147 -7.61 -6.49 0.25
N ASP A 148 -6.72 -6.52 1.24
CA ASP A 148 -6.13 -5.34 1.85
C ASP A 148 -4.83 -4.92 1.15
N ALA A 149 -4.29 -5.80 0.29
CA ALA A 149 -3.10 -5.56 -0.52
C ALA A 149 -3.16 -4.24 -1.31
N LYS A 150 -4.35 -3.85 -1.78
CA LYS A 150 -4.56 -2.62 -2.56
C LYS A 150 -4.32 -1.32 -1.76
N TYR A 151 -4.29 -1.39 -0.43
CA TYR A 151 -4.00 -0.24 0.44
C TYR A 151 -2.52 -0.06 0.73
N ILE A 152 -1.71 -1.06 0.38
CA ILE A 152 -0.28 -1.04 0.65
C ILE A 152 0.42 -0.55 -0.60
N ASN A 153 0.90 0.70 -0.55
CA ASN A 153 1.66 1.28 -1.65
C ASN A 153 3.12 0.77 -1.67
N ASN A 154 3.85 1.12 -2.74
CA ASN A 154 5.25 0.70 -2.92
C ASN A 154 6.18 1.14 -1.78
N GLU A 155 5.99 2.34 -1.24
CA GLU A 155 6.83 2.87 -0.15
C GLU A 155 6.59 2.09 1.15
N GLN A 156 5.32 1.79 1.43
CA GLN A 156 4.88 1.02 2.60
C GLN A 156 5.31 -0.45 2.50
N MET A 157 5.20 -1.06 1.32
CA MET A 157 5.70 -2.42 1.07
C MET A 157 7.21 -2.49 1.30
N ASN A 158 7.98 -1.55 0.76
CA ASN A 158 9.42 -1.48 1.02
C ASN A 158 9.73 -1.32 2.52
N ALA A 159 8.90 -0.57 3.27
CA ALA A 159 9.07 -0.46 4.72
C ALA A 159 8.82 -1.79 5.45
N LEU A 160 7.83 -2.58 5.03
CA LEU A 160 7.59 -3.94 5.54
C LEU A 160 8.77 -4.87 5.22
N LEU A 161 9.29 -4.83 3.99
CA LEU A 161 10.46 -5.63 3.60
C LEU A 161 11.72 -5.25 4.40
N LEU A 162 11.91 -3.96 4.71
CA LEU A 162 13.00 -3.52 5.58
C LEU A 162 12.84 -4.03 7.03
N LEU A 163 11.60 -4.21 7.51
CA LEU A 163 11.37 -4.79 8.83
C LEU A 163 11.71 -6.29 8.89
N LEU A 164 11.72 -7.00 7.76
CA LEU A 164 12.25 -8.36 7.70
C LEU A 164 13.76 -8.43 8.00
N ALA A 165 14.51 -7.34 7.81
CA ALA A 165 15.92 -7.27 8.18
C ALA A 165 16.17 -6.95 9.66
N SER A 166 15.10 -6.81 10.48
CA SER A 166 15.24 -6.59 11.92
C SER A 166 15.65 -7.88 12.65
N SER A 167 16.18 -7.77 13.88
CA SER A 167 16.56 -8.92 14.70
C SER A 167 15.39 -9.61 15.42
N ASP A 168 14.16 -9.14 15.21
CA ASP A 168 12.98 -9.63 15.91
C ASP A 168 12.28 -10.74 15.13
N SER A 169 12.51 -11.98 15.56
CA SER A 169 11.98 -13.17 14.89
C SER A 169 10.46 -13.25 14.90
N GLU A 170 9.79 -12.81 15.97
CA GLU A 170 8.33 -12.86 16.04
C GLU A 170 7.71 -11.88 15.03
N MET A 171 8.29 -10.69 14.92
CA MET A 171 7.88 -9.71 13.92
C MET A 171 8.12 -10.23 12.50
N GLN A 172 9.30 -10.83 12.24
CA GLN A 172 9.60 -11.43 10.94
C GLN A 172 8.58 -12.50 10.55
N VAL A 173 8.24 -13.42 11.45
CA VAL A 173 7.23 -14.47 11.20
C VAL A 173 5.85 -13.85 10.93
N ALA A 174 5.45 -12.83 11.68
CA ALA A 174 4.18 -12.13 11.45
C ALA A 174 4.14 -11.44 10.07
N ILE A 175 5.25 -10.81 9.65
CA ILE A 175 5.35 -10.18 8.33
C ILE A 175 5.32 -11.24 7.23
N LEU A 176 6.02 -12.37 7.37
CA LEU A 176 6.02 -13.46 6.39
C LEU A 176 4.61 -14.02 6.17
N LYS A 177 3.85 -14.25 7.24
CA LYS A 177 2.44 -14.67 7.15
C LYS A 177 1.56 -13.63 6.46
N ALA A 178 1.78 -12.34 6.73
CA ALA A 178 1.05 -11.28 6.04
C ALA A 178 1.43 -11.21 4.54
N LEU A 179 2.70 -11.41 4.19
CA LEU A 179 3.18 -11.42 2.82
C LEU A 179 2.60 -12.60 2.00
N GLU A 180 2.39 -13.76 2.64
CA GLU A 180 1.67 -14.89 2.04
C GLU A 180 0.27 -14.47 1.55
N GLN A 181 -0.44 -13.65 2.33
CA GLN A 181 -1.77 -13.15 1.99
C GLN A 181 -1.74 -12.02 0.96
N ILE A 182 -0.77 -11.09 1.08
CA ILE A 182 -0.67 -9.91 0.21
C ILE A 182 -0.17 -10.29 -1.19
N GLY A 183 0.88 -11.11 -1.29
CA GLY A 183 1.41 -11.63 -2.56
C GLY A 183 2.16 -10.61 -3.42
N ASP A 184 3.06 -9.79 -2.85
CA ASP A 184 3.90 -8.85 -3.63
C ASP A 184 5.15 -9.55 -4.19
N GLU A 185 5.40 -9.37 -5.49
CA GLU A 185 6.52 -9.99 -6.22
C GLU A 185 7.89 -9.55 -5.69
N ARG A 186 8.03 -8.31 -5.20
CA ARG A 186 9.30 -7.79 -4.68
C ARG A 186 9.74 -8.50 -3.39
N ALA A 187 8.80 -9.12 -2.69
CA ALA A 187 9.11 -9.92 -1.51
C ALA A 187 9.86 -11.20 -1.85
N LEU A 188 9.73 -11.74 -3.08
CA LEU A 188 10.32 -13.04 -3.46
C LEU A 188 11.82 -13.08 -3.16
N VAL A 189 12.58 -12.11 -3.65
CA VAL A 189 14.05 -12.09 -3.48
C VAL A 189 14.45 -12.08 -2.01
N VAL A 190 13.76 -11.27 -1.19
CA VAL A 190 14.05 -11.15 0.25
C VAL A 190 13.67 -12.43 0.99
N VAL A 191 12.54 -13.03 0.66
CA VAL A 191 12.03 -14.25 1.31
C VAL A 191 12.86 -15.48 0.89
N GLU A 192 13.30 -15.57 -0.36
CA GLU A 192 14.22 -16.61 -0.84
C GLU A 192 15.56 -16.55 -0.11
N GLN A 193 16.11 -15.33 0.07
CA GLN A 193 17.33 -15.11 0.85
C GLN A 193 17.14 -15.55 2.31
N LEU A 194 16.01 -15.24 2.94
CA LEU A 194 15.72 -15.69 4.31
C LEU A 194 15.55 -17.22 4.41
N ALA A 195 14.93 -17.85 3.42
CA ALA A 195 14.68 -19.30 3.40
C ALA A 195 15.97 -20.13 3.20
N THR A 196 16.95 -19.56 2.49
CA THR A 196 18.25 -20.19 2.17
C THR A 196 19.39 -19.73 3.07
N SER A 197 19.18 -18.71 3.91
CA SER A 197 20.21 -18.19 4.82
C SER A 197 20.58 -19.20 5.90
N ASP A 198 21.85 -19.59 5.94
CA ASP A 198 22.45 -20.36 7.03
C ASP A 198 23.09 -19.46 8.11
N LEU A 199 22.78 -18.16 8.09
CA LEU A 199 23.31 -17.22 9.07
C LEU A 199 22.79 -17.54 10.48
N PRO A 200 23.64 -17.49 11.53
CA PRO A 200 23.24 -17.78 12.91
C PRO A 200 22.24 -16.75 13.47
N GLU A 201 22.18 -15.56 12.87
CA GLU A 201 21.24 -14.49 13.23
C GLU A 201 19.80 -14.82 12.86
N VAL A 202 19.59 -15.63 11.80
CA VAL A 202 18.25 -16.00 11.34
C VAL A 202 17.79 -17.24 12.09
N LYS A 203 16.79 -17.09 12.95
CA LYS A 203 16.22 -18.20 13.72
C LYS A 203 15.56 -19.23 12.80
N ALA A 204 15.59 -20.50 13.23
CA ALA A 204 14.98 -21.61 12.48
C ALA A 204 13.50 -21.36 12.15
N GLU A 205 12.73 -20.84 13.10
CA GLU A 205 11.31 -20.49 12.94
C GLU A 205 11.04 -19.52 11.78
N VAL A 206 11.95 -18.55 11.58
CA VAL A 206 11.85 -17.54 10.51
C VAL A 206 12.12 -18.18 9.16
N ARG A 207 13.12 -19.08 9.09
CA ARG A 207 13.42 -19.84 7.86
C ARG A 207 12.28 -20.76 7.47
N ASP A 208 11.70 -21.44 8.43
CA ASP A 208 10.57 -22.33 8.19
C ASP A 208 9.34 -21.55 7.71
N ALA A 209 9.05 -20.40 8.33
CA ALA A 209 8.00 -19.49 7.86
C ALA A 209 8.28 -18.94 6.45
N ALA A 210 9.54 -18.61 6.14
CA ALA A 210 9.92 -18.12 4.81
C ALA A 210 9.73 -19.22 3.75
N ARG A 211 10.19 -20.45 4.03
CA ARG A 211 9.99 -21.62 3.15
C ARG A 211 8.52 -21.92 2.91
N ALA A 212 7.68 -21.83 3.94
CA ALA A 212 6.24 -22.01 3.83
C ALA A 212 5.58 -20.90 2.97
N CYS A 213 6.09 -19.66 3.02
CA CYS A 213 5.55 -18.52 2.28
C CYS A 213 5.88 -18.55 0.78
N LEU A 214 7.06 -19.08 0.38
CA LEU A 214 7.53 -19.08 -1.02
C LEU A 214 6.54 -19.65 -2.07
N PRO A 215 5.91 -20.83 -1.89
CA PRO A 215 5.00 -21.37 -2.90
C PRO A 215 3.83 -20.44 -3.20
N TYR A 216 3.31 -19.73 -2.19
CA TYR A 216 2.22 -18.77 -2.35
C TYR A 216 2.67 -17.52 -3.12
N LEU A 217 3.87 -17.01 -2.82
CA LEU A 217 4.43 -15.86 -3.53
C LEU A 217 4.72 -16.18 -5.00
N HIS A 218 5.29 -17.35 -5.32
CA HIS A 218 5.50 -17.78 -6.70
C HIS A 218 4.18 -17.95 -7.46
N ALA A 219 3.18 -18.58 -6.84
CA ALA A 219 1.86 -18.73 -7.46
C ALA A 219 1.22 -17.38 -7.78
N LYS A 220 1.33 -16.41 -6.86
CA LYS A 220 0.83 -15.03 -7.07
C LYS A 220 1.59 -14.30 -8.17
N ALA A 221 2.92 -14.38 -8.19
CA ALA A 221 3.74 -13.78 -9.23
C ALA A 221 3.42 -14.35 -10.62
N ARG A 222 3.23 -15.67 -10.72
CA ARG A 222 2.81 -16.32 -11.98
C ARG A 222 1.44 -15.81 -12.46
N LEU A 223 0.45 -15.75 -11.57
CA LEU A 223 -0.87 -15.21 -11.90
C LEU A 223 -0.80 -13.73 -12.33
N ALA A 224 0.07 -12.93 -11.72
CA ALA A 224 0.29 -11.55 -12.11
C ALA A 224 0.90 -11.44 -13.53
N ALA A 225 1.89 -12.28 -13.85
CA ALA A 225 2.50 -12.35 -15.16
C ALA A 225 1.51 -12.81 -16.25
N GLU A 226 0.69 -13.83 -15.96
CA GLU A 226 -0.37 -14.30 -16.87
C GLU A 226 -1.38 -13.19 -17.16
N ARG A 227 -1.87 -12.48 -16.13
CA ARG A 227 -2.78 -11.33 -16.31
C ARG A 227 -2.16 -10.19 -17.10
N ALA A 228 -0.89 -9.86 -16.85
CA ALA A 228 -0.17 -8.85 -17.61
C ALA A 228 -0.02 -9.23 -19.09
N THR A 229 0.10 -10.52 -19.39
CA THR A 229 0.20 -11.04 -20.76
C THR A 229 -1.15 -10.96 -21.47
N LEU A 230 -2.24 -11.32 -20.80
CA LEU A 230 -3.60 -11.23 -21.34
C LEU A 230 -3.99 -9.79 -21.71
N LEU A 231 -3.56 -8.81 -20.92
CA LEU A 231 -3.81 -7.38 -21.20
C LEU A 231 -2.94 -6.80 -22.31
N ARG A 232 -1.83 -7.47 -22.67
CA ARG A 232 -0.98 -7.07 -23.80
C ARG A 232 -1.46 -7.65 -25.13
N GLY A 233 -2.28 -8.69 -25.13
CA GLY A 233 -2.83 -9.30 -26.35
C GLY A 233 -3.69 -8.35 -27.20
N THR A 234 -4.23 -7.28 -26.62
CA THR A 234 -5.00 -6.26 -27.35
C THR A 234 -4.14 -5.13 -27.92
N VAL A 235 -2.88 -5.00 -27.49
CA VAL A 235 -1.91 -4.15 -28.16
C VAL A 235 -1.17 -5.06 -29.11
N ALA A 236 -1.78 -5.30 -30.29
CA ALA A 236 -1.08 -5.96 -31.39
C ALA A 236 0.30 -5.32 -31.47
N PRO A 237 1.40 -6.10 -31.36
CA PRO A 237 2.72 -5.53 -31.47
C PRO A 237 2.72 -4.79 -32.80
N VAL A 238 2.85 -3.47 -32.74
CA VAL A 238 3.34 -2.70 -33.87
C VAL A 238 4.70 -3.31 -34.09
N SER A 239 4.75 -4.32 -34.97
CA SER A 239 5.96 -4.92 -35.44
C SER A 239 6.86 -3.74 -35.78
N PRO A 240 8.15 -3.73 -35.39
CA PRO A 240 9.11 -2.81 -35.94
C PRO A 240 9.29 -3.20 -37.43
N ALA A 241 8.22 -2.97 -38.21
CA ALA A 241 8.24 -2.93 -39.64
C ALA A 241 9.31 -1.93 -39.98
N GLN A 242 10.20 -2.39 -40.83
CA GLN A 242 11.30 -1.64 -41.40
C GLN A 242 10.85 -0.21 -41.74
N PRO A 243 11.66 0.82 -41.45
CA PRO A 243 11.28 2.23 -41.62
C PRO A 243 10.89 2.64 -43.06
N ASP A 244 10.91 1.72 -44.03
CA ASP A 244 10.60 2.00 -45.44
C ASP A 244 9.35 1.30 -45.99
N GLU A 245 8.70 0.39 -45.25
CA GLU A 245 7.41 -0.15 -45.68
C GLU A 245 6.27 0.70 -45.10
N LEU A 246 6.23 1.93 -45.62
CA LEU A 246 5.13 2.86 -45.46
C LEU A 246 3.82 2.13 -45.75
N LEU A 247 3.07 1.86 -44.67
CA LEU A 247 1.63 1.68 -44.72
C LEU A 247 1.09 2.82 -45.58
N ARG A 248 0.70 2.49 -46.81
CA ARG A 248 -0.03 3.41 -47.66
C ARG A 248 -1.25 3.84 -46.84
N PRO A 249 -1.48 5.15 -46.65
CA PRO A 249 -2.73 5.62 -46.10
C PRO A 249 -3.84 4.91 -46.86
N THR A 250 -4.68 4.15 -46.16
CA THR A 250 -5.95 3.73 -46.72
C THR A 250 -6.66 5.02 -47.07
N MET A 251 -6.74 5.30 -48.37
CA MET A 251 -7.52 6.42 -48.86
C MET A 251 -8.91 6.30 -48.22
N PRO A 252 -9.49 7.42 -47.74
CA PRO A 252 -10.83 7.42 -47.18
C PRO A 252 -11.75 6.92 -48.28
N THR A 253 -12.05 5.62 -48.22
CA THR A 253 -13.10 5.05 -49.05
C THR A 253 -14.35 5.59 -48.36
N THR A 254 -14.98 6.58 -48.99
CA THR A 254 -16.32 7.07 -48.67
C THR A 254 -17.29 5.89 -48.80
N PHE A 255 -17.24 4.99 -47.84
CA PHE A 255 -18.30 4.06 -47.55
C PHE A 255 -19.38 4.88 -46.89
N ASN A 256 -20.25 5.41 -47.74
CA ASN A 256 -21.54 5.93 -47.38
C ASN A 256 -22.42 4.73 -46.97
N THR A 257 -22.01 4.04 -45.91
CA THR A 257 -22.75 2.94 -45.33
C THR A 257 -23.74 3.59 -44.36
N PRO A 258 -25.05 3.59 -44.67
CA PRO A 258 -26.06 4.23 -43.84
C PRO A 258 -26.02 3.64 -42.43
N SER A 259 -26.13 4.52 -41.42
CA SER A 259 -26.03 4.20 -39.99
C SER A 259 -26.99 3.11 -39.51
N GLU A 260 -28.03 2.81 -40.30
CA GLU A 260 -28.99 1.73 -40.06
C GLU A 260 -28.38 0.32 -40.18
N GLN A 261 -27.23 0.16 -40.84
CA GLN A 261 -26.55 -1.14 -40.97
C GLN A 261 -25.57 -1.46 -39.84
N LEU A 262 -25.24 -0.50 -38.97
CA LEU A 262 -24.32 -0.70 -37.83
C LEU A 262 -25.01 -1.28 -36.58
N LEU A 263 -26.33 -1.51 -36.65
CA LEU A 263 -27.16 -2.08 -35.59
C LEU A 263 -27.92 -3.32 -36.09
N ARG A 264 -27.23 -4.29 -36.69
CA ARG A 264 -27.71 -5.68 -36.66
C ARG A 264 -26.83 -6.44 -35.69
N ALA A 265 -27.33 -6.58 -34.46
CA ALA A 265 -26.91 -7.67 -33.60
C ALA A 265 -27.09 -8.94 -34.44
N THR A 266 -26.00 -9.65 -34.68
CA THR A 266 -26.05 -11.02 -35.17
C THR A 266 -26.88 -11.80 -34.16
N GLU A 267 -28.14 -12.03 -34.49
CA GLU A 267 -28.96 -13.05 -33.85
C GLU A 267 -28.14 -14.33 -33.93
N ARG A 268 -27.63 -14.71 -32.76
CA ARG A 268 -26.95 -15.97 -32.55
C ARG A 268 -28.02 -17.03 -32.77
N GLU A 269 -28.01 -17.57 -33.98
CA GLU A 269 -28.80 -18.71 -34.42
C GLU A 269 -28.74 -19.77 -33.32
N ALA A 270 -29.89 -19.97 -32.69
CA ALA A 270 -30.08 -20.94 -31.63
C ALA A 270 -29.90 -22.33 -32.24
N GLU A 271 -28.71 -22.88 -32.04
CA GLU A 271 -28.39 -24.27 -32.36
C GLU A 271 -29.38 -25.16 -31.57
N PRO A 272 -30.24 -25.94 -32.25
CA PRO A 272 -31.18 -26.82 -31.59
C PRO A 272 -30.39 -27.91 -30.87
N SER A 273 -30.49 -27.92 -29.54
CA SER A 273 -30.01 -29.01 -28.71
C SER A 273 -30.72 -30.30 -29.14
N GLU A 274 -30.01 -31.17 -29.86
CA GLU A 274 -30.44 -32.55 -30.08
C GLU A 274 -30.56 -33.25 -28.71
N PRO A 275 -31.70 -33.91 -28.41
CA PRO A 275 -31.82 -34.76 -27.25
C PRO A 275 -30.98 -36.02 -27.48
N HIS A 276 -29.86 -36.12 -26.77
CA HIS A 276 -29.11 -37.36 -26.67
C HIS A 276 -29.91 -38.35 -25.81
N GLU A 277 -30.79 -39.06 -26.48
CA GLU A 277 -31.34 -40.35 -26.08
C GLU A 277 -30.20 -41.41 -26.11
N GLU A 278 -30.41 -42.51 -25.37
CA GLU A 278 -29.56 -43.71 -25.25
C GLU A 278 -28.31 -43.58 -24.35
N ARG A 279 -28.02 -44.49 -23.41
CA ARG A 279 -28.40 -45.91 -23.30
C ARG A 279 -28.10 -46.48 -21.92
N GLU A 280 -28.92 -47.46 -21.57
CA GLU A 280 -28.79 -48.43 -20.48
C GLU A 280 -27.42 -49.13 -20.42
N ALA A 281 -26.90 -49.34 -19.20
CA ALA A 281 -26.38 -50.61 -18.67
C ALA A 281 -26.05 -50.47 -17.18
#